data_AF-A0A4Q7EVQ5-F1
#
_entry.id   AF-A0A4Q7EVQ5-F1
#
_cell.length_a   1.000
_cell.length_b   1.000
_cell.length_c   1.000
_cell.angle_alpha   90.00
_cell.angle_beta   90.00
_cell.angle_gamma   90.00
#
_symmetry.space_group_name_H-M   'P 1'
#
loop_
_entity.id
_entity.type
_entity.pdbx_description
1 polymer ?
#
loop_
_entity_poly.entity_id
_entity_poly.type
_entity_poly.pdbx_seq_one_letter_code
_entity_poly.pdbx_strand_id
1 'polypeptide(L)'
;AVRALDKAGIAWRERFVGGGVTAVVAAALAGLAIAPLARRIAPPGLVDIGPAHKLPKLGSSKVMLHSKVSDPAKLAALRAVAATFRSVPA
;
A
#
# COMPACT_ATOMS: atom_id res chain seq x y z
N ALA A 1 -8.47 -3.58 1.30
CA ALA A 1 -8.55 -4.04 2.70
C ALA A 1 -9.99 -4.23 3.14
N VAL A 2 -10.81 -3.17 3.21
CA VAL A 2 -12.24 -3.24 3.58
C VAL A 2 -13.00 -4.35 2.85
N ARG A 3 -12.99 -4.36 1.51
CA ARG A 3 -13.61 -5.44 0.72
C ARG A 3 -13.12 -6.86 1.07
N ALA A 4 -11.87 -7.01 1.50
CA ALA A 4 -11.33 -8.31 1.91
C ALA A 4 -11.89 -8.73 3.28
N LEU A 5 -12.06 -7.77 4.20
CA LEU A 5 -12.71 -7.98 5.49
C LEU A 5 -14.19 -8.33 5.28
N ASP A 6 -14.90 -7.59 4.42
CA ASP A 6 -16.31 -7.84 4.10
C ASP A 6 -16.49 -9.26 3.54
N LYS A 7 -15.64 -9.67 2.58
CA LYS A 7 -15.66 -11.03 2.00
C LYS A 7 -15.35 -12.11 3.05
N ALA A 8 -14.53 -11.79 4.05
CA ALA A 8 -14.19 -12.70 5.13
C ALA A 8 -15.22 -12.67 6.28
N GLY A 9 -16.24 -11.83 6.22
CA GLY A 9 -17.22 -11.65 7.31
C GLY A 9 -16.62 -11.05 8.58
N ILE A 10 -15.50 -10.33 8.49
CA ILE A 10 -14.84 -9.72 9.64
C ILE A 10 -15.40 -8.33 9.85
N ALA A 11 -16.08 -8.13 10.99
CA ALA A 11 -16.58 -6.83 11.41
C ALA A 11 -15.42 -5.84 11.57
N TRP A 12 -15.61 -4.64 11.04
CA TRP A 12 -14.63 -3.56 11.13
C TRP A 12 -15.31 -2.23 11.42
N ARG A 13 -14.53 -1.28 11.90
CA ARG A 13 -14.95 0.12 12.05
C ARG A 13 -13.79 1.03 11.67
N GLU A 14 -14.12 2.20 11.15
CA GLU A 14 -13.12 3.23 10.88
C GLU A 14 -12.66 3.85 12.19
N ARG A 15 -11.39 3.62 12.57
CA ARG A 15 -10.85 4.10 13.85
C ARG A 15 -10.07 5.41 13.72
N PHE A 16 -9.53 5.68 12.53
CA PHE A 16 -8.75 6.86 12.22
C PHE A 16 -8.81 7.16 10.71
N VAL A 17 -8.98 8.43 10.36
CA VAL A 17 -8.85 8.94 8.99
C VAL A 17 -7.79 10.04 9.01
N GLY A 18 -6.84 9.96 8.10
CA GLY A 18 -5.76 10.95 8.00
C GLY A 18 -5.48 11.33 6.55
N GLY A 19 -4.88 12.50 6.35
CA GLY A 19 -4.62 13.08 5.02
C GLY A 19 -3.58 12.37 4.16
N GLY A 20 -3.08 11.19 4.56
CA GLY A 20 -2.10 10.43 3.79
C GLY A 20 -1.52 9.25 4.56
N VAL A 21 -0.65 8.50 3.87
CA VAL A 21 -0.03 7.27 4.41
C VAL A 21 0.76 7.54 5.69
N THR A 22 1.50 8.65 5.75
CA THR A 22 2.28 9.02 6.95
C THR A 22 1.41 9.16 8.19
N ALA A 23 0.23 9.78 8.06
CA ALA A 23 -0.70 9.93 9.17
C ALA A 23 -1.27 8.58 9.64
N VAL A 24 -1.62 7.70 8.69
CA VAL A 24 -2.11 6.35 8.97
C VAL A 24 -1.03 5.49 9.66
N VAL A 25 0.22 5.60 9.20
CA VAL A 25 1.38 4.94 9.82
C VAL A 25 1.58 5.42 11.26
N ALA A 26 1.53 6.74 11.50
CA ALA A 26 1.64 7.30 12.84
C ALA A 26 0.53 6.78 13.77
N ALA A 27 -0.72 6.71 13.30
CA ALA A 27 -1.82 6.15 14.07
C ALA A 27 -1.61 4.66 14.41
N ALA A 28 -1.05 3.88 13.48
CA ALA A 28 -0.73 2.48 13.73
C ALA A 28 0.41 2.31 14.75
N LEU A 29 1.48 3.10 14.62
CA LEU A 29 2.60 3.10 15.57
C LEU A 29 2.16 3.53 16.98
N ALA A 30 1.22 4.46 17.08
CA ALA A 30 0.62 4.89 18.34
C ALA A 30 -0.38 3.87 18.93
N GLY A 31 -0.62 2.73 18.27
CA GLY A 31 -1.57 1.71 18.73
C GLY A 31 -3.04 2.11 18.61
N LEU A 32 -3.36 3.15 17.83
CA LEU A 32 -4.73 3.65 17.68
C LEU A 32 -5.55 2.81 16.69
N ALA A 33 -4.90 2.21 15.69
CA ALA A 33 -5.55 1.48 14.62
C ALA A 33 -4.63 0.42 13.99
N ILE A 34 -5.22 -0.49 13.19
CA ILE A 34 -4.50 -1.41 12.30
C ILE A 34 -4.48 -0.78 10.90
N ALA A 35 -3.30 -0.74 10.27
CA ALA A 35 -3.14 -0.17 8.94
C ALA A 35 -2.78 -1.24 7.88
N PRO A 36 -3.53 -1.33 6.76
CA PRO A 36 -3.12 -2.16 5.62
C PRO A 36 -1.97 -1.47 4.86
N LEU A 37 -0.75 -1.97 5.01
CA LEU A 37 0.45 -1.41 4.37
C LEU A 37 1.11 -2.41 3.43
N ALA A 38 1.71 -1.90 2.35
CA ALA A 38 2.64 -2.72 1.56
C ALA A 38 3.91 -2.95 2.38
N ARG A 39 4.45 -4.18 2.36
CA ARG A 39 5.60 -4.57 3.18
C ARG A 39 6.79 -3.63 3.01
N ARG A 40 7.08 -3.21 1.78
CA ARG A 40 8.20 -2.30 1.45
C ARG A 40 8.13 -0.91 2.07
N ILE A 41 6.94 -0.45 2.49
CA ILE A 41 6.75 0.89 3.09
C ILE A 41 6.43 0.83 4.58
N ALA A 42 6.34 -0.37 5.17
CA ALA A 42 6.09 -0.50 6.60
C ALA A 42 7.35 -0.06 7.37
N PRO A 43 7.28 0.97 8.23
CA PRO A 43 8.43 1.37 9.02
C PRO A 43 8.78 0.33 10.09
N PRO A 44 10.01 0.38 10.62
CA PRO A 44 10.37 -0.31 11.86
C PRO A 44 9.38 0.04 12.98
N GLY A 45 9.09 -0.93 13.85
CA GLY A 45 8.15 -0.76 14.97
C GLY A 45 6.72 -1.19 14.69
N LEU A 46 6.36 -1.46 13.43
CA LEU A 46 5.11 -2.17 13.10
C LEU A 46 5.35 -3.68 13.03
N VAL A 47 4.32 -4.44 13.41
CA VAL A 47 4.29 -5.91 13.31
C VAL A 47 3.18 -6.36 12.36
N ASP A 48 3.47 -7.33 11.51
CA ASP A 48 2.46 -7.98 10.66
C ASP A 48 1.61 -8.92 11.53
N ILE A 49 0.40 -8.50 11.84
CA ILE A 49 -0.54 -9.25 12.68
C ILE A 49 -1.45 -10.21 11.89
N GLY A 50 -1.35 -10.23 10.55
CA GLY A 50 -2.38 -10.78 9.68
C GLY A 50 -2.79 -12.22 10.02
N PRO A 51 -1.89 -13.20 9.87
CA PRO A 51 -2.18 -14.61 10.15
C PRO A 51 -2.57 -14.88 11.61
N ALA A 52 -1.90 -14.23 12.57
CA ALA A 52 -2.14 -14.43 14.00
C ALA A 52 -3.56 -13.99 14.42
N HIS A 53 -4.13 -13.00 13.74
CA HIS A 53 -5.46 -12.47 14.02
C HIS A 53 -6.52 -12.89 12.99
N LYS A 54 -6.25 -13.95 12.20
CA LYS A 54 -7.16 -14.46 11.15
C LYS A 54 -7.58 -13.40 10.12
N LEU A 55 -6.76 -12.37 9.92
CA LEU A 55 -7.04 -11.34 8.91
C LEU A 55 -6.78 -11.90 7.51
N PRO A 56 -7.61 -11.54 6.52
CA PRO A 56 -7.44 -12.01 5.15
C PRO A 56 -6.14 -11.46 4.55
N LYS A 57 -5.45 -12.31 3.79
CA LYS A 57 -4.33 -11.85 2.98
C LYS A 57 -4.82 -10.80 1.98
N LEU A 58 -4.09 -9.69 1.90
CA LEU A 58 -4.33 -8.66 0.90
C LEU A 58 -3.56 -9.01 -0.38
N GLY A 59 -4.21 -8.82 -1.53
CA GLY A 59 -3.54 -8.94 -2.82
C GLY A 59 -2.56 -7.78 -3.07
N SER A 60 -1.78 -7.90 -4.14
CA SER A 60 -0.87 -6.84 -4.59
C SER A 60 -1.64 -5.63 -5.14
N SER A 61 -1.20 -4.42 -4.78
CA SER A 61 -1.65 -3.20 -5.45
C SER A 61 -0.98 -3.03 -6.80
N LYS A 62 -1.75 -2.69 -7.83
CA LYS A 62 -1.23 -2.34 -9.16
C LYS A 62 -0.86 -0.86 -9.18
N VAL A 63 0.38 -0.55 -9.57
CA VAL A 63 0.85 0.82 -9.80
C VAL A 63 0.86 1.07 -11.30
N MET A 64 0.32 2.22 -11.73
CA MET A 64 0.31 2.64 -13.14
C MET A 64 0.98 3.99 -13.30
N LEU A 65 1.78 4.13 -14.35
CA LEU A 65 2.38 5.38 -14.77
C LEU A 65 1.50 6.00 -15.85
N HIS A 66 0.78 7.07 -15.51
CA HIS A 66 0.01 7.84 -16.47
C HIS A 66 0.89 8.91 -17.11
N SER A 67 0.91 8.98 -18.45
CA SER A 67 1.70 9.97 -19.19
C SER A 67 1.03 10.31 -20.52
N LYS A 68 1.22 11.55 -20.97
CA LYS A 68 0.76 12.07 -22.28
C LYS A 68 1.95 12.62 -23.08
N VAL A 69 3.11 11.96 -23.01
CA VAL A 69 4.30 12.37 -23.78
C VAL A 69 4.34 11.63 -25.12
N SER A 70 4.58 12.37 -26.20
CA SER A 70 4.73 11.86 -27.56
C SER A 70 6.13 12.08 -28.14
N ASP A 71 6.88 13.03 -27.59
CA ASP A 71 8.25 13.33 -28.00
C ASP A 71 9.22 12.15 -27.70
N PRO A 72 10.08 11.75 -28.66
CA PRO A 72 10.98 10.61 -28.49
C PRO A 72 11.91 10.70 -27.27
N ALA A 73 12.44 11.88 -26.94
CA ALA A 73 13.34 12.04 -25.80
C ALA A 73 12.58 11.87 -24.47
N LYS A 74 11.38 12.44 -24.38
CA LYS A 74 10.50 12.26 -23.20
C LYS A 74 10.03 10.81 -23.05
N LEU A 75 9.78 10.10 -24.16
CA LEU A 75 9.47 8.67 -24.13
C LEU A 75 10.65 7.83 -23.64
N ALA A 76 11.89 8.18 -24.01
CA ALA A 76 13.07 7.51 -23.49
C ALA A 76 13.19 7.67 -21.96
N ALA A 77 13.01 8.90 -21.45
CA ALA A 77 12.98 9.15 -20.00
C ALA A 77 11.85 8.38 -19.31
N LEU A 78 10.64 8.36 -19.89
CA LEU A 78 9.51 7.60 -19.35
C LEU A 78 9.82 6.10 -19.27
N ARG A 79 10.45 5.54 -20.31
CA ARG A 79 10.86 4.12 -20.33
C ARG A 79 11.90 3.82 -19.26
N ALA A 80 12.85 4.72 -19.02
CA ALA A 80 13.85 4.57 -17.97
C ALA A 80 13.18 4.48 -16.58
N VAL A 81 12.28 5.42 -16.27
CA VAL A 81 11.52 5.38 -14.99
C VAL A 81 10.70 4.09 -14.87
N ALA A 82 9.98 3.71 -15.93
CA ALA A 82 9.19 2.48 -15.93
C ALA A 82 10.04 1.21 -15.77
N ALA A 83 11.28 1.19 -16.29
CA ALA A 83 12.22 0.09 -16.08
C ALA A 83 12.63 -0.01 -14.61
N THR A 84 12.97 1.12 -13.96
CA THR A 84 13.33 1.15 -12.53
C THR A 84 12.23 0.61 -11.63
N PHE A 85 10.96 0.96 -11.90
CA PHE A 85 9.84 0.41 -11.11
C PHE A 85 9.57 -1.09 -11.37
N ARG A 86 9.98 -1.64 -12.52
CA ARG A 86 9.86 -3.08 -12.81
C ARG A 86 11.00 -3.92 -12.25
N SER A 87 12.19 -3.35 -12.12
CA SER A 87 13.38 -4.07 -11.61
C SER A 87 13.39 -4.24 -10.09
N VAL A 88 12.53 -3.54 -9.36
CA VAL A 88 12.40 -3.69 -7.91
C VAL A 88 11.45 -4.85 -7.62
N PRO A 89 11.90 -5.95 -6.98
CA PRO A 89 11.02 -7.04 -6.60
C PRO A 89 9.92 -6.57 -5.65
N ALA A 90 8.73 -7.16 -5.80
CA ALA A 90 7.50 -6.77 -5.09
C ALA A 90 7.54 -7.01 -3.58
#